data_AF-A0A7I8MLH7-F1
#
_entry.id   AF-A0A7I8MLH7-F1
#
_cell.length_a   1.000
_cell.length_b   1.000
_cell.length_c   1.000
_cell.angle_alpha   90.00
_cell.angle_beta   90.00
_cell.angle_gamma   90.00
#
_symmetry.space_group_name_H-M   'P 1'
#
loop_
_entity.id
_entity.type
_entity.pdbx_description
1 polymer ?
#
loop_
_entity_poly.entity_id
_entity_poly.type
_entity_poly.pdbx_seq_one_letter_code
_entity_poly.pdbx_strand_id
1 'polypeptide(L)'
;MAAKSKVCEVTIKFSYTAILILAACMITACVTTGGVLRNPIDVGKFEDRPIPEEAAQWLVPGPQTEIGPYISEVSVQIRGDNRRERLFKAVDYVWTEFQYDSWYNDKAFSRTADELFESRHLGGCADYALAQVALFRAVGIPARMVMTGNVDWMLRFQKNDLWIPTGHVFIEAWLEDSWHLVDSTYRYLFTKYDMTRKSYPRNEYFFFRAKDYWSLGVDTIDKLVAKYRPMVNRFEMSMYQVTEYPKVDVTVSWK
;
A
#
# COMPACT_ATOMS: atom_id res chain seq x y z
N MET A 1 44.77 -53.75 -41.21
CA MET A 1 43.54 -54.23 -40.55
C MET A 1 43.27 -53.31 -39.36
N ALA A 2 42.09 -52.69 -39.36
CA ALA A 2 41.73 -51.55 -38.51
C ALA A 2 41.36 -51.99 -37.08
N ALA A 3 41.93 -51.32 -36.08
CA ALA A 3 41.49 -51.39 -34.68
C ALA A 3 40.61 -50.17 -34.39
N LYS A 4 39.30 -50.42 -34.17
CA LYS A 4 38.29 -49.41 -33.85
C LYS A 4 38.49 -48.89 -32.41
N SER A 5 38.64 -47.58 -32.25
CA SER A 5 38.56 -46.91 -30.94
C SER A 5 37.09 -46.82 -30.50
N LYS A 6 36.78 -47.37 -29.32
CA LYS A 6 35.47 -47.19 -28.66
C LYS A 6 35.36 -45.75 -28.16
N VAL A 7 34.39 -45.01 -28.67
CA VAL A 7 33.91 -43.75 -28.10
C VAL A 7 33.15 -44.10 -26.82
N CYS A 8 33.53 -43.46 -25.71
CA CYS A 8 32.87 -43.59 -24.43
C CYS A 8 31.64 -42.66 -24.43
N GLU A 9 30.43 -43.21 -24.44
CA GLU A 9 29.20 -42.46 -24.19
C GLU A 9 29.16 -42.05 -22.72
N VAL A 10 29.27 -40.74 -22.45
CA VAL A 10 28.93 -40.17 -21.14
C VAL A 10 27.45 -39.85 -21.14
N THR A 11 26.63 -40.79 -20.68
CA THR A 11 25.22 -40.53 -20.35
C THR A 11 25.17 -39.77 -19.02
N ILE A 12 24.94 -38.46 -19.07
CA ILE A 12 24.65 -37.65 -17.88
C ILE A 12 23.23 -37.99 -17.42
N LYS A 13 23.11 -38.88 -16.43
CA LYS A 13 21.86 -39.08 -15.68
C LYS A 13 21.68 -37.91 -14.71
N PHE A 14 20.78 -36.97 -15.04
CA PHE A 14 20.24 -36.04 -14.04
C PHE A 14 19.27 -36.79 -13.12
N SER A 15 19.75 -37.15 -11.94
CA SER A 15 18.94 -37.62 -10.82
C SER A 15 18.27 -36.41 -10.18
N TYR A 16 16.94 -36.29 -10.34
CA TYR A 16 16.12 -35.37 -9.56
C TYR A 16 16.12 -35.81 -8.09
N THR A 17 16.82 -35.06 -7.24
CA THR A 17 16.64 -35.16 -5.79
C THR A 17 16.26 -33.77 -5.30
N ALA A 18 14.97 -33.59 -5.06
CA ALA A 18 14.42 -32.41 -4.43
C ALA A 18 14.97 -32.30 -3.01
N ILE A 19 15.84 -31.32 -2.77
CA ILE A 19 16.25 -30.93 -1.42
C ILE A 19 15.35 -29.75 -1.02
N LEU A 20 14.22 -30.11 -0.40
CA LEU A 20 13.39 -29.19 0.38
C LEU A 20 14.13 -28.90 1.68
N ILE A 21 14.83 -27.76 1.75
CA ILE A 21 15.30 -27.21 3.03
C ILE A 21 14.11 -26.51 3.69
N LEU A 22 13.37 -27.27 4.50
CA LEU A 22 12.44 -26.74 5.48
C LEU A 22 13.25 -26.12 6.62
N ALA A 23 13.61 -24.85 6.47
CA ALA A 23 14.08 -24.05 7.60
C ALA A 23 12.86 -23.65 8.44
N ALA A 24 12.53 -24.48 9.42
CA ALA A 24 11.60 -24.14 10.50
C ALA A 24 12.24 -23.05 11.37
N CYS A 25 12.05 -21.79 10.96
CA CYS A 25 12.30 -20.65 11.82
C CYS A 25 11.13 -20.57 12.81
N MET A 26 11.23 -21.28 13.94
CA MET A 26 10.42 -20.99 15.11
C MET A 26 10.83 -19.62 15.65
N ILE A 27 10.24 -18.58 15.09
CA ILE A 27 10.25 -17.26 15.70
C ILE A 27 9.23 -17.33 16.83
N THR A 28 9.70 -17.55 18.05
CA THR A 28 9.00 -17.14 19.26
C THR A 28 8.97 -15.61 19.28
N ALA A 29 8.09 -15.03 18.46
CA ALA A 29 7.72 -13.65 18.62
C ALA A 29 6.86 -13.59 19.88
N CYS A 30 7.46 -13.09 20.95
CA CYS A 30 6.72 -12.54 22.08
C CYS A 30 5.75 -11.52 21.49
N VAL A 31 4.48 -11.90 21.38
CA VAL A 31 3.40 -11.00 21.00
C VAL A 31 3.26 -10.02 22.16
N THR A 32 3.96 -8.89 22.08
CA THR A 32 3.53 -7.70 22.81
C THR A 32 2.26 -7.25 22.12
N THR A 33 1.11 -7.76 22.58
CA THR A 33 -0.19 -7.20 22.28
C THR A 33 -0.21 -5.79 22.85
N GLY A 34 0.31 -4.81 22.10
CA GLY A 34 -0.13 -3.43 22.22
C GLY A 34 -1.61 -3.45 21.91
N GLY A 35 -2.43 -3.57 22.95
CA GLY A 35 -3.87 -3.79 22.82
C GLY A 35 -4.48 -2.68 21.96
N VAL A 36 -4.95 -3.04 20.78
CA VAL A 36 -5.87 -2.19 20.04
C VAL A 36 -7.15 -2.15 20.88
N LEU A 37 -7.35 -1.07 21.62
CA LEU A 37 -8.60 -0.84 22.33
C LEU A 37 -9.73 -0.80 21.29
N ARG A 38 -10.53 -1.86 21.24
CA ARG A 38 -11.73 -1.97 20.39
C ARG A 38 -12.91 -1.26 21.05
N ASN A 39 -12.75 0.00 21.39
CA ASN A 39 -13.88 0.82 21.81
C ASN A 39 -14.57 1.35 20.56
N PRO A 40 -15.91 1.23 20.47
CA PRO A 40 -16.68 1.83 19.39
C PRO A 40 -16.25 3.28 19.16
N ILE A 41 -15.94 3.62 17.91
CA ILE A 41 -15.60 5.00 17.58
C ILE A 41 -16.91 5.76 17.50
N ASP A 42 -17.06 6.75 18.38
CA ASP A 42 -18.16 7.69 18.37
C ASP A 42 -17.92 8.71 17.25
N VAL A 43 -18.44 8.38 16.06
CA VAL A 43 -18.26 9.20 14.85
C VAL A 43 -19.03 10.52 14.94
N GLY A 44 -20.04 10.62 15.80
CA GLY A 44 -20.84 11.84 16.02
C GLY A 44 -20.06 12.99 16.67
N LYS A 45 -18.87 12.71 17.24
CA LYS A 45 -17.97 13.74 17.78
C LYS A 45 -17.18 14.51 16.72
N PHE A 46 -17.21 14.06 15.48
CA PHE A 46 -16.43 14.66 14.40
C PHE A 46 -17.32 15.54 13.52
N GLU A 47 -16.78 16.69 13.14
CA GLU A 47 -17.47 17.67 12.30
C GLU A 47 -16.63 17.98 11.06
N ASP A 48 -17.27 17.99 9.90
CA ASP A 48 -16.61 18.42 8.67
C ASP A 48 -16.33 19.93 8.75
N ARG A 49 -15.05 20.31 8.63
CA ARG A 49 -14.65 21.70 8.36
C ARG A 49 -14.50 21.93 6.85
N PRO A 50 -14.61 23.19 6.37
CA PRO A 50 -14.35 23.52 4.99
C PRO A 50 -13.01 22.95 4.50
N ILE A 51 -12.98 22.46 3.26
CA ILE A 51 -11.77 21.96 2.63
C ILE A 51 -10.98 23.18 2.12
N PRO A 52 -9.76 23.42 2.62
CA PRO A 52 -8.94 24.52 2.11
C PRO A 52 -8.43 24.17 0.70
N GLU A 53 -8.06 25.18 -0.09
CA GLU A 53 -7.72 25.02 -1.52
C GLU A 53 -6.59 24.00 -1.74
N GLU A 54 -5.58 23.99 -0.86
CA GLU A 54 -4.46 23.08 -0.93
C GLU A 54 -4.85 21.61 -0.70
N ALA A 55 -5.94 21.37 0.04
CA ALA A 55 -6.52 20.04 0.19
C ALA A 55 -7.47 19.73 -0.97
N ALA A 56 -8.28 20.70 -1.42
CA ALA A 56 -9.29 20.52 -2.46
C ALA A 56 -8.73 19.98 -3.78
N GLN A 57 -7.50 20.35 -4.15
CA GLN A 57 -6.84 19.80 -5.35
C GLN A 57 -6.72 18.25 -5.34
N TRP A 58 -6.74 17.63 -4.16
CA TRP A 58 -6.66 16.18 -3.97
C TRP A 58 -8.02 15.47 -4.02
N LEU A 59 -9.11 16.20 -4.25
CA LEU A 59 -10.38 15.63 -4.71
C LEU A 59 -10.29 15.22 -6.18
N VAL A 60 -9.45 15.91 -6.96
CA VAL A 60 -9.34 15.66 -8.40
C VAL A 60 -8.57 14.35 -8.62
N PRO A 61 -9.16 13.37 -9.34
CA PRO A 61 -8.48 12.11 -9.62
C PRO A 61 -7.22 12.31 -10.46
N GLY A 62 -6.36 11.28 -10.46
CA GLY A 62 -5.29 11.12 -11.43
C GLY A 62 -5.66 10.09 -12.49
N PRO A 63 -4.79 9.83 -13.48
CA PRO A 63 -5.11 8.97 -14.63
C PRO A 63 -5.44 7.52 -14.26
N GLN A 64 -4.88 7.00 -13.17
CA GLN A 64 -5.14 5.63 -12.72
C GLN A 64 -6.35 5.55 -11.78
N THR A 65 -6.77 6.69 -11.24
CA THR A 65 -7.81 6.81 -10.20
C THR A 65 -9.02 7.60 -10.68
N GLU A 66 -9.23 7.65 -12.01
CA GLU A 66 -10.44 8.22 -12.59
C GLU A 66 -11.67 7.52 -12.01
N ILE A 67 -12.70 8.31 -11.72
CA ILE A 67 -13.94 7.80 -11.12
C ILE A 67 -14.82 7.28 -12.26
N GLY A 68 -14.66 5.99 -12.56
CA GLY A 68 -15.47 5.30 -13.55
C GLY A 68 -16.85 4.86 -13.02
N PRO A 69 -17.63 4.14 -13.84
CA PRO A 69 -18.98 3.70 -13.49
C PRO A 69 -19.01 2.80 -12.25
N TYR A 70 -18.07 1.87 -12.09
CA TYR A 70 -18.09 0.93 -10.97
C TYR A 70 -17.80 1.64 -9.64
N ILE A 71 -16.85 2.58 -9.63
CA ILE A 71 -16.60 3.41 -8.44
C ILE A 71 -17.79 4.33 -8.15
N SER A 72 -18.38 4.94 -9.19
CA SER A 72 -19.53 5.83 -9.06
C SER A 72 -20.72 5.12 -8.41
N GLU A 73 -21.03 3.91 -8.86
CA GLU A 73 -22.11 3.08 -8.30
C GLU A 73 -21.92 2.78 -6.81
N VAL A 74 -20.69 2.49 -6.39
CA VAL A 74 -20.40 2.26 -4.97
C VAL A 74 -20.48 3.55 -4.17
N SER A 75 -19.96 4.65 -4.70
CA SER A 75 -19.84 5.91 -3.96
C SER A 75 -21.19 6.44 -3.44
N VAL A 76 -22.28 6.23 -4.19
CA VAL A 76 -23.63 6.66 -3.77
C VAL A 76 -24.22 5.84 -2.62
N GLN A 77 -23.67 4.64 -2.37
CA GLN A 77 -24.04 3.75 -1.27
C GLN A 77 -23.32 4.12 0.03
N ILE A 78 -22.13 4.74 -0.07
CA ILE A 78 -21.32 5.17 1.09
C ILE A 78 -21.84 6.51 1.61
N ARG A 79 -22.82 6.42 2.51
CA ARG A 79 -23.40 7.59 3.22
C ARG A 79 -22.84 7.71 4.64
N GLY A 80 -22.73 8.94 5.14
CA GLY A 80 -22.35 9.22 6.52
C GLY A 80 -22.46 10.71 6.82
N ASP A 81 -22.66 11.05 8.08
CA ASP A 81 -22.93 12.41 8.57
C ASP A 81 -21.69 13.31 8.44
N ASN A 82 -20.49 12.73 8.45
CA ASN A 82 -19.21 13.42 8.24
C ASN A 82 -18.23 12.59 7.39
N ARG A 83 -17.13 13.21 6.94
CA ARG A 83 -16.09 12.54 6.15
C ARG A 83 -15.45 11.37 6.87
N ARG A 84 -15.33 11.39 8.19
CA ARG A 84 -14.71 10.30 8.94
C ARG A 84 -15.55 9.04 8.90
N GLU A 85 -16.86 9.16 9.09
CA GLU A 85 -17.78 8.03 8.93
C GLU A 85 -17.76 7.50 7.50
N ARG A 86 -17.78 8.39 6.49
CA ARG A 86 -17.66 7.99 5.07
C ARG A 86 -16.33 7.28 4.81
N LEU A 87 -15.22 7.74 5.39
CA LEU A 87 -13.92 7.09 5.29
C LEU A 87 -13.98 5.66 5.85
N PHE A 88 -14.50 5.50 7.05
CA PHE A 88 -14.62 4.20 7.71
C PHE A 88 -15.46 3.21 6.90
N LYS A 89 -16.63 3.64 6.43
CA LYS A 89 -17.49 2.83 5.56
C LYS A 89 -16.83 2.49 4.23
N ALA A 90 -16.09 3.43 3.63
CA ALA A 90 -15.33 3.18 2.41
C ALA A 90 -14.19 2.18 2.64
N VAL A 91 -13.50 2.23 3.79
CA VAL A 91 -12.47 1.24 4.13
C VAL A 91 -13.08 -0.13 4.33
N ASP A 92 -14.16 -0.21 5.11
CA ASP A 92 -14.88 -1.45 5.38
C ASP A 92 -15.35 -2.09 4.07
N TYR A 93 -16.00 -1.32 3.20
CA TYR A 93 -16.47 -1.78 1.89
C TYR A 93 -15.38 -2.44 1.04
N VAL A 94 -14.21 -1.81 0.90
CA VAL A 94 -13.11 -2.40 0.13
C VAL A 94 -12.64 -3.72 0.76
N TRP A 95 -12.68 -3.82 2.10
CA TRP A 95 -12.27 -5.02 2.81
C TRP A 95 -13.30 -6.15 2.82
N THR A 96 -14.59 -5.83 2.71
CA THR A 96 -15.67 -6.82 2.68
C THR A 96 -15.96 -7.31 1.27
N GLU A 97 -15.90 -6.41 0.27
CA GLU A 97 -16.35 -6.71 -1.09
C GLU A 97 -15.23 -7.16 -2.03
N PHE A 98 -13.95 -6.96 -1.66
CA PHE A 98 -12.81 -7.34 -2.50
C PHE A 98 -12.10 -8.55 -1.93
N GLN A 99 -11.58 -9.38 -2.83
CA GLN A 99 -10.77 -10.54 -2.50
C GLN A 99 -9.30 -10.19 -2.69
N TYR A 100 -8.49 -10.50 -1.68
CA TYR A 100 -7.04 -10.48 -1.83
C TYR A 100 -6.61 -11.74 -2.55
N ASP A 101 -5.86 -11.56 -3.63
CA ASP A 101 -5.23 -12.62 -4.39
C ASP A 101 -3.83 -12.21 -4.83
N SER A 102 -2.82 -12.79 -4.18
CA SER A 102 -1.41 -12.51 -4.46
C SER A 102 -0.99 -12.83 -5.89
N TRP A 103 -1.77 -13.63 -6.65
CA TRP A 103 -1.54 -13.86 -8.07
C TRP A 103 -1.69 -12.61 -8.92
N TYR A 104 -2.32 -11.54 -8.39
CA TYR A 104 -2.44 -10.25 -9.07
C TYR A 104 -1.29 -9.28 -8.74
N ASN A 105 -0.30 -9.69 -7.93
CA ASN A 105 0.85 -8.81 -7.60
C ASN A 105 1.70 -8.45 -8.82
N ASP A 106 1.78 -9.32 -9.81
CA ASP A 106 2.49 -9.07 -11.07
C ASP A 106 1.80 -8.00 -11.94
N LYS A 107 0.49 -7.83 -11.76
CA LYS A 107 -0.34 -6.77 -12.35
C LYS A 107 -0.38 -5.50 -11.49
N ALA A 108 0.52 -5.36 -10.51
CA ALA A 108 0.66 -4.10 -9.80
C ALA A 108 0.98 -2.97 -10.79
N PHE A 109 0.43 -1.79 -10.55
CA PHE A 109 0.64 -0.58 -11.36
C PHE A 109 0.04 -0.59 -12.77
N SER A 110 -0.41 -1.73 -13.31
CA SER A 110 -0.96 -1.79 -14.68
C SER A 110 -2.48 -1.63 -14.74
N ARG A 111 -3.18 -1.72 -13.60
CA ARG A 111 -4.64 -1.61 -13.50
C ARG A 111 -5.07 -0.24 -13.03
N THR A 112 -6.23 0.20 -13.48
CA THR A 112 -6.94 1.38 -12.97
C THR A 112 -7.74 1.03 -11.72
N ALA A 113 -8.11 2.04 -10.93
CA ALA A 113 -9.01 1.86 -9.80
C ALA A 113 -10.36 1.29 -10.24
N ASP A 114 -10.91 1.72 -11.38
CA ASP A 114 -12.24 1.26 -11.83
C ASP A 114 -12.20 -0.23 -12.24
N GLU A 115 -11.13 -0.72 -12.86
CA GLU A 115 -10.91 -2.15 -13.11
C GLU A 115 -10.79 -2.98 -11.82
N LEU A 116 -10.23 -2.40 -10.75
CA LEU A 116 -10.24 -3.05 -9.43
C LEU A 116 -11.67 -3.16 -8.89
N PHE A 117 -12.50 -2.12 -9.06
CA PHE A 117 -13.90 -2.14 -8.64
C PHE A 117 -14.76 -3.07 -9.51
N GLU A 118 -14.46 -3.21 -10.79
CA GLU A 118 -15.12 -4.19 -11.66
C GLU A 118 -14.77 -5.63 -11.22
N SER A 119 -13.47 -5.92 -11.11
CA SER A 119 -12.99 -7.28 -10.85
C SER A 119 -13.13 -7.74 -9.40
N ARG A 120 -13.13 -6.81 -8.44
CA ARG A 120 -13.11 -7.08 -6.99
C ARG A 120 -11.89 -7.88 -6.52
N HIS A 121 -10.77 -7.82 -7.25
CA HIS A 121 -9.53 -8.52 -6.89
C HIS A 121 -8.38 -7.55 -6.62
N LEU A 122 -7.69 -7.74 -5.50
CA LEU A 122 -6.55 -6.95 -5.06
C LEU A 122 -5.31 -7.83 -4.95
N GLY A 123 -4.19 -7.39 -5.51
CA GLY A 123 -2.91 -8.09 -5.48
C GLY A 123 -2.05 -7.76 -4.28
N GLY A 124 -2.03 -6.49 -3.85
CA GLY A 124 -1.16 -6.02 -2.77
C GLY A 124 -1.47 -4.61 -2.30
N CYS A 125 -0.59 -4.04 -1.47
CA CYS A 125 -0.79 -2.73 -0.84
C CYS A 125 -1.04 -1.59 -1.87
N ALA A 126 -0.42 -1.69 -3.04
CA ALA A 126 -0.62 -0.75 -4.14
C ALA A 126 -2.09 -0.71 -4.60
N ASP A 127 -2.74 -1.86 -4.77
CA ASP A 127 -4.13 -1.94 -5.20
C ASP A 127 -5.09 -1.52 -4.11
N TYR A 128 -4.84 -1.92 -2.86
CA TYR A 128 -5.62 -1.44 -1.72
C TYR A 128 -5.61 0.09 -1.65
N ALA A 129 -4.42 0.68 -1.74
CA ALA A 129 -4.29 2.14 -1.72
C ALA A 129 -4.93 2.80 -2.95
N LEU A 130 -4.82 2.19 -4.14
CA LEU A 130 -5.38 2.70 -5.39
C LEU A 130 -6.93 2.69 -5.39
N ALA A 131 -7.54 1.57 -5.03
CA ALA A 131 -8.99 1.44 -4.93
C ALA A 131 -9.54 2.40 -3.86
N GLN A 132 -8.89 2.45 -2.70
CA GLN A 132 -9.40 3.19 -1.56
C GLN A 132 -9.20 4.72 -1.71
N VAL A 133 -8.09 5.19 -2.30
CA VAL A 133 -7.91 6.63 -2.57
C VAL A 133 -8.93 7.12 -3.61
N ALA A 134 -9.26 6.31 -4.62
CA ALA A 134 -10.28 6.65 -5.61
C ALA A 134 -11.67 6.74 -4.96
N LEU A 135 -12.04 5.75 -4.14
CA LEU A 135 -13.31 5.76 -3.43
C LEU A 135 -13.42 6.93 -2.45
N PHE A 136 -12.35 7.25 -1.70
CA PHE A 136 -12.32 8.42 -0.82
C PHE A 136 -12.64 9.71 -1.58
N ARG A 137 -12.02 9.92 -2.75
CA ARG A 137 -12.31 11.09 -3.60
C ARG A 137 -13.75 11.09 -4.09
N ALA A 138 -14.27 9.93 -4.51
CA ALA A 138 -15.66 9.79 -4.97
C ALA A 138 -16.68 10.14 -3.88
N VAL A 139 -16.38 9.87 -2.60
CA VAL A 139 -17.24 10.21 -1.45
C VAL A 139 -16.92 11.59 -0.83
N GLY A 140 -16.17 12.43 -1.55
CA GLY A 140 -15.90 13.83 -1.19
C GLY A 140 -14.80 14.02 -0.14
N ILE A 141 -13.87 13.08 -0.01
CA ILE A 141 -12.73 13.17 0.90
C ILE A 141 -11.47 13.46 0.07
N PRO A 142 -10.82 14.63 0.26
CA PRO A 142 -9.54 14.88 -0.38
C PRO A 142 -8.51 13.85 0.09
N ALA A 143 -7.90 13.13 -0.84
CA ALA A 143 -7.02 12.02 -0.51
C ALA A 143 -5.87 11.88 -1.50
N ARG A 144 -4.71 11.45 -1.03
CA ARG A 144 -3.51 11.24 -1.85
C ARG A 144 -2.70 10.05 -1.38
N MET A 145 -2.06 9.37 -2.32
CA MET A 145 -1.20 8.24 -2.02
C MET A 145 0.13 8.76 -1.48
N VAL A 146 0.64 8.08 -0.45
CA VAL A 146 1.98 8.29 0.11
C VAL A 146 2.79 7.04 -0.16
N MET A 147 3.71 7.17 -1.11
CA MET A 147 4.61 6.10 -1.53
C MET A 147 5.86 6.13 -0.66
N THR A 148 6.19 4.97 -0.09
CA THR A 148 7.34 4.81 0.78
C THR A 148 8.27 3.70 0.27
N GLY A 149 9.52 3.74 0.74
CA GLY A 149 10.48 2.66 0.60
C GLY A 149 10.86 2.12 1.96
N ASN A 150 10.94 0.80 2.08
CA ASN A 150 11.32 0.15 3.32
C ASN A 150 12.82 0.37 3.58
N VAL A 151 13.18 0.80 4.78
CA VAL A 151 14.56 1.16 5.15
C VAL A 151 15.52 -0.02 4.99
N ASP A 152 15.13 -1.23 5.38
CA ASP A 152 16.00 -2.40 5.26
C ASP A 152 16.26 -2.75 3.80
N TRP A 153 15.25 -2.59 2.94
CA TRP A 153 15.44 -2.75 1.50
C TRP A 153 16.34 -1.67 0.92
N MET A 154 16.15 -0.40 1.28
CA MET A 154 17.01 0.68 0.78
C MET A 154 18.49 0.41 1.07
N LEU A 155 18.81 0.00 2.31
CA LEU A 155 20.19 -0.33 2.71
C LEU A 155 20.76 -1.56 1.99
N ARG A 156 19.91 -2.53 1.64
CA ARG A 156 20.33 -3.71 0.83
C ARG A 156 20.52 -3.34 -0.63
N PHE A 157 19.61 -2.52 -1.17
CA PHE A 157 19.62 -2.06 -2.56
C PHE A 157 20.87 -1.21 -2.86
N GLN A 158 21.30 -0.36 -1.92
CA GLN A 158 22.56 0.40 -2.04
C GLN A 158 23.80 -0.50 -2.17
N LYS A 159 23.75 -1.73 -1.63
CA LYS A 159 24.86 -2.70 -1.71
C LYS A 159 24.75 -3.61 -2.94
N ASN A 160 23.53 -3.86 -3.41
CA ASN A 160 23.23 -4.69 -4.56
C ASN A 160 21.89 -4.24 -5.17
N ASP A 161 21.91 -3.65 -6.36
CA ASP A 161 20.73 -3.05 -6.96
C ASP A 161 19.80 -4.05 -7.67
N LEU A 162 20.06 -5.35 -7.51
CA LEU A 162 19.18 -6.45 -7.96
C LEU A 162 18.06 -6.77 -6.96
N TRP A 163 18.03 -6.16 -5.78
CA TRP A 163 16.95 -6.37 -4.81
C TRP A 163 15.63 -5.76 -5.29
N ILE A 164 14.59 -6.59 -5.39
CA ILE A 164 13.23 -6.17 -5.73
C ILE A 164 12.76 -5.10 -4.72
N PRO A 165 12.16 -3.99 -5.19
CA PRO A 165 11.61 -2.97 -4.30
C PRO A 165 10.67 -3.53 -3.27
N THR A 166 10.92 -3.20 -2.01
CA THR A 166 9.95 -3.37 -0.93
C THR A 166 9.65 -2.02 -0.31
N GLY A 167 8.38 -1.80 -0.01
CA GLY A 167 7.90 -0.64 0.69
C GLY A 167 6.42 -0.79 0.95
N HIS A 168 5.82 0.27 1.48
CA HIS A 168 4.38 0.32 1.69
C HIS A 168 3.78 1.54 1.01
N VAL A 169 2.47 1.51 0.79
CA VAL A 169 1.73 2.69 0.38
C VAL A 169 0.63 2.98 1.38
N PHE A 170 0.66 4.21 1.87
CA PHE A 170 -0.36 4.77 2.73
C PHE A 170 -1.24 5.73 1.93
N ILE A 171 -2.33 6.16 2.53
CA ILE A 171 -3.15 7.26 2.02
C ILE A 171 -3.15 8.38 3.06
N GLU A 172 -2.91 9.61 2.63
CA GLU A 172 -3.25 10.79 3.43
C GLU A 172 -4.67 11.22 3.06
N ALA A 173 -5.57 11.32 4.04
CA ALA A 173 -6.95 11.78 3.87
C ALA A 173 -7.20 13.04 4.70
N TRP A 174 -7.83 14.05 4.12
CA TRP A 174 -8.19 15.29 4.82
C TRP A 174 -9.49 15.09 5.59
N LEU A 175 -9.41 15.07 6.91
CA LEU A 175 -10.53 14.93 7.82
C LEU A 175 -10.52 16.09 8.80
N GLU A 176 -11.72 16.57 9.18
CA GLU A 176 -11.88 17.76 10.02
C GLU A 176 -11.06 18.93 9.45
N ASP A 177 -9.90 19.24 10.02
CA ASP A 177 -8.98 20.32 9.67
C ASP A 177 -7.52 19.87 9.43
N SER A 178 -7.26 18.55 9.26
CA SER A 178 -5.90 18.04 9.12
C SER A 178 -5.78 16.75 8.32
N TRP A 179 -4.58 16.50 7.80
CA TRP A 179 -4.25 15.25 7.13
C TRP A 179 -4.10 14.12 8.14
N HIS A 180 -4.81 13.03 7.90
CA HIS A 180 -4.70 11.78 8.63
C HIS A 180 -4.06 10.72 7.75
N LEU A 181 -3.23 9.86 8.35
CA LEU A 181 -2.58 8.78 7.63
C LEU A 181 -3.40 7.50 7.77
N VAL A 182 -3.74 6.88 6.65
CA VAL A 182 -4.51 5.64 6.52
C VAL A 182 -3.59 4.56 5.97
N ASP A 183 -3.56 3.41 6.64
CA ASP A 183 -3.01 2.18 6.11
C ASP A 183 -4.15 1.30 5.61
N SER A 184 -4.39 1.35 4.30
CA SER A 184 -5.45 0.62 3.62
C SER A 184 -5.29 -0.89 3.71
N THR A 185 -4.06 -1.39 3.87
CA THR A 185 -3.74 -2.82 3.92
C THR A 185 -3.93 -3.41 5.32
N TYR A 186 -3.97 -2.57 6.36
CA TYR A 186 -4.15 -3.04 7.73
C TYR A 186 -5.36 -2.43 8.43
N ARG A 187 -6.15 -1.60 7.72
CA ARG A 187 -7.31 -0.90 8.27
C ARG A 187 -6.95 -0.05 9.49
N TYR A 188 -5.84 0.67 9.40
CA TYR A 188 -5.43 1.60 10.46
C TYR A 188 -5.63 3.03 10.03
N LEU A 189 -6.23 3.82 10.91
CA LEU A 189 -6.17 5.27 10.88
C LEU A 189 -5.19 5.74 11.95
N PHE A 190 -4.05 6.29 11.53
CA PHE A 190 -3.10 6.91 12.44
C PHE A 190 -3.55 8.34 12.76
N THR A 191 -3.74 8.59 14.05
CA THR A 191 -4.09 9.89 14.61
C THR A 191 -2.82 10.62 15.03
N LYS A 192 -2.88 11.97 15.09
CA LYS A 192 -1.72 12.83 15.40
C LYS A 192 -0.53 12.60 14.45
N TYR A 193 -0.85 12.29 13.19
CA TYR A 193 0.12 12.13 12.14
C TYR A 193 0.80 13.47 11.82
N ASP A 194 2.13 13.47 11.73
CA ASP A 194 2.95 14.65 11.45
C ASP A 194 3.50 14.58 10.01
N MET A 195 2.91 15.37 9.12
CA MET A 195 3.30 15.42 7.70
C MET A 195 4.74 15.91 7.45
N THR A 196 5.35 16.58 8.43
CA THR A 196 6.72 17.09 8.29
C THR A 196 7.76 15.99 8.46
N ARG A 197 7.37 14.86 9.07
CA ARG A 197 8.23 13.69 9.24
C ARG A 197 8.28 12.87 7.95
N LYS A 198 9.47 12.35 7.67
CA LYS A 198 9.71 11.43 6.54
C LYS A 198 9.72 9.96 6.95
N SER A 199 9.73 9.67 8.24
CA SER A 199 9.67 8.30 8.74
C SER A 199 8.23 7.92 9.02
N TYR A 200 7.86 6.73 8.56
CA TYR A 200 6.51 6.21 8.59
C TYR A 200 6.50 4.90 9.40
N PRO A 201 5.33 4.48 9.90
CA PRO A 201 5.19 3.19 10.57
C PRO A 201 5.77 2.05 9.73
N ARG A 202 6.23 0.98 10.41
CA ARG A 202 6.72 -0.26 9.77
C ARG A 202 8.05 -0.13 9.01
N ASN A 203 8.95 0.71 9.52
CA ASN A 203 10.29 0.91 8.94
C ASN A 203 10.23 1.47 7.51
N GLU A 204 9.23 2.32 7.24
CA GLU A 204 9.00 2.93 5.94
C GLU A 204 9.53 4.37 5.91
N TYR A 205 10.04 4.80 4.76
CA TYR A 205 10.54 6.15 4.55
C TYR A 205 9.89 6.80 3.33
N PHE A 206 9.51 8.06 3.50
CA PHE A 206 8.78 8.85 2.52
C PHE A 206 9.56 9.08 1.22
N PHE A 207 8.92 8.77 0.08
CA PHE A 207 9.40 9.16 -1.24
C PHE A 207 8.51 10.19 -1.93
N PHE A 208 7.22 9.88 -2.12
CA PHE A 208 6.33 10.70 -2.94
C PHE A 208 4.93 10.83 -2.35
N ARG A 209 4.31 11.98 -2.63
CA ARG A 209 2.86 12.17 -2.57
C ARG A 209 2.35 12.28 -4.00
N ALA A 210 1.32 11.53 -4.34
CA ALA A 210 0.82 11.48 -5.70
C ALA A 210 -0.69 11.26 -5.73
N LYS A 211 -1.30 11.60 -6.87
CA LYS A 211 -2.69 11.24 -7.11
C LYS A 211 -2.83 9.73 -7.26
N ASP A 212 -1.87 9.13 -7.98
CA ASP A 212 -1.69 7.70 -8.23
C ASP A 212 -0.31 7.43 -8.87
N TYR A 213 -0.01 6.16 -9.19
CA TYR A 213 1.27 5.81 -9.82
C TYR A 213 1.43 6.37 -11.23
N TRP A 214 0.35 6.41 -12.02
CA TRP A 214 0.39 6.92 -13.39
C TRP A 214 0.67 8.41 -13.45
N SER A 215 0.22 9.18 -12.46
CA SER A 215 0.55 10.60 -12.31
C SER A 215 2.06 10.85 -12.09
N LEU A 216 2.81 9.82 -11.67
CA LEU A 216 4.27 9.85 -11.57
C LEU A 216 4.96 9.23 -12.79
N GLY A 217 4.21 8.77 -13.79
CA GLY A 217 4.73 8.02 -14.94
C GLY A 217 5.14 6.59 -14.60
N VAL A 218 4.57 5.99 -13.55
CA VAL A 218 4.88 4.63 -13.09
C VAL A 218 3.71 3.71 -13.43
N ASP A 219 3.88 2.86 -14.44
CA ASP A 219 2.91 1.84 -14.87
C ASP A 219 3.51 0.41 -14.85
N THR A 220 4.78 0.27 -14.44
CA THR A 220 5.48 -1.00 -14.27
C THR A 220 6.42 -0.98 -13.07
N ILE A 221 6.82 -2.16 -12.59
CA ILE A 221 7.83 -2.31 -11.54
C ILE A 221 9.15 -1.65 -11.95
N ASP A 222 9.60 -1.81 -13.20
CA ASP A 222 10.86 -1.20 -13.66
C ASP A 222 10.81 0.33 -13.60
N LYS A 223 9.68 0.94 -13.96
CA LYS A 223 9.50 2.39 -13.81
C LYS A 223 9.45 2.80 -12.34
N LEU A 224 8.88 1.98 -11.46
CA LEU A 224 8.92 2.22 -10.02
C LEU A 224 10.36 2.19 -9.49
N VAL A 225 11.14 1.16 -9.84
CA VAL A 225 12.56 1.04 -9.48
C VAL A 225 13.32 2.27 -9.96
N ALA A 226 13.15 2.67 -11.22
CA ALA A 226 13.79 3.85 -11.79
C ALA A 226 13.41 5.13 -11.04
N LYS A 227 12.14 5.27 -10.64
CA LYS A 227 11.64 6.40 -9.84
C LYS A 227 12.22 6.43 -8.43
N TYR A 228 12.38 5.26 -7.80
CA TYR A 228 12.83 5.12 -6.41
C TYR A 228 14.35 5.27 -6.28
N ARG A 229 15.12 4.83 -7.28
CA ARG A 229 16.58 4.78 -7.24
C ARG A 229 17.26 6.07 -6.76
N PRO A 230 16.89 7.29 -7.22
CA PRO A 230 17.51 8.52 -6.72
C PRO A 230 17.21 8.81 -5.23
N MET A 231 16.08 8.33 -4.71
CA MET A 231 15.75 8.47 -3.29
C MET A 231 16.56 7.49 -2.44
N VAL A 232 16.64 6.24 -2.88
CA VAL A 232 17.44 5.18 -2.23
C VAL A 232 18.91 5.57 -2.18
N ASN A 233 19.49 6.05 -3.29
CA ASN A 233 20.91 6.40 -3.35
C ASN A 233 21.30 7.61 -2.46
N ARG A 234 20.32 8.40 -2.01
CA ARG A 234 20.54 9.55 -1.12
C ARG A 234 20.14 9.27 0.34
N PHE A 235 19.55 8.11 0.60
CA PHE A 235 19.09 7.76 1.93
C PHE A 235 20.29 7.41 2.81
N GLU A 236 20.34 8.03 3.99
CA GLU A 236 21.30 7.70 5.05
C GLU A 236 20.51 7.28 6.29
N MET A 237 21.02 6.31 7.04
CA MET A 237 20.31 5.81 8.24
C MET A 237 20.04 6.91 9.26
N SER A 238 20.88 7.95 9.33
CA SER A 238 20.68 9.11 10.20
C SER A 238 19.46 9.97 9.82
N MET A 239 18.88 9.79 8.63
CA MET A 239 17.65 10.45 8.21
C MET A 239 16.40 9.77 8.76
N TYR A 240 16.49 8.49 9.15
CA TYR A 240 15.37 7.73 9.69
C TYR A 240 15.22 7.96 11.19
N GLN A 241 13.99 8.14 11.63
CA GLN A 241 13.63 8.27 13.03
C GLN A 241 12.49 7.31 13.31
N VAL A 242 12.58 6.56 14.41
CA VAL A 242 11.48 5.68 14.81
C VAL A 242 10.24 6.53 15.08
N THR A 243 9.16 6.24 14.37
CA THR A 243 7.88 6.92 14.52
C THR A 243 6.80 5.94 14.92
N GLU A 244 6.15 6.21 16.05
CA GLU A 244 4.92 5.56 16.45
C GLU A 244 3.81 6.61 16.53
N TYR A 245 2.79 6.44 15.69
CA TYR A 245 1.57 7.23 15.76
C TYR A 245 0.49 6.41 16.46
N PRO A 246 -0.30 7.00 17.38
CA PRO A 246 -1.47 6.33 17.94
C PRO A 246 -2.41 5.97 16.78
N LYS A 247 -2.84 4.70 16.74
CA LYS A 247 -3.66 4.17 15.65
C LYS A 247 -5.00 3.67 16.15
N VAL A 248 -6.00 3.80 15.28
CA VAL A 248 -7.32 3.24 15.48
C VAL A 248 -7.57 2.21 14.39
N ASP A 249 -8.12 1.06 14.77
CA ASP A 249 -8.56 0.04 13.83
C ASP A 249 -9.92 0.46 13.27
N VAL A 250 -10.05 0.58 11.96
CA VAL A 250 -11.31 1.00 11.33
C VAL A 250 -12.30 -0.16 11.14
N THR A 251 -12.14 -1.25 11.88
CA THR A 251 -13.14 -2.33 11.98
C THR A 251 -13.99 -2.26 13.25
N VAL A 252 -13.72 -1.32 14.16
CA VAL A 252 -14.50 -1.27 15.41
C VAL A 252 -15.95 -0.87 15.10
N SER A 253 -16.90 -1.53 15.75
CA SER A 253 -18.33 -1.23 15.60
C SER A 253 -18.61 0.26 15.84
N TRP A 254 -19.45 0.83 14.97
CA TRP A 254 -19.88 2.22 15.03
C TRP A 254 -21.13 2.32 15.93
N LYS A 255 -21.23 3.37 16.74
CA LYS A 255 -22.46 3.72 17.47
C LYS A 255 -22.98 5.05 16.97
#